data_AF-M3F475-F1
#
_entry.id   AF-M3F475-F1
#
_cell.length_a   1.000
_cell.length_b   1.000
_cell.length_c   1.000
_cell.angle_alpha   90.00
_cell.angle_beta   90.00
_cell.angle_gamma   90.00
#
_symmetry.space_group_name_H-M   'P 1'
#
loop_
_entity.id
_entity.type
_entity.pdbx_description
1 polymer ?
#
loop_
_entity_poly.entity_id
_entity_poly.type
_entity_poly.pdbx_seq_one_letter_code
_entity_poly.pdbx_strand_id
1 'polypeptide(L)'
;MEDQVWTAARVATLIGRKFHVSYSVSGATRLMHRLGFSPQVPARRVAERDEQAVTAWKEVTWAEVKESGRPVGATSASRTRQASPAGRPGDAPGAGGATPRR
;
A
#
# COMPACT_ATOMS: atom_id res chain seq x y z
N MET A 1 19.19 -15.58 13.38
CA MET A 1 18.02 -15.05 12.66
C MET A 1 18.35 -13.60 12.34
N GLU A 2 18.80 -13.33 11.12
CA GLU A 2 19.26 -12.00 10.72
C GLU A 2 18.03 -11.10 10.56
N ASP A 3 18.03 -9.92 11.18
CA ASP A 3 16.94 -8.96 11.02
C ASP A 3 16.72 -8.68 9.53
N GLN A 4 15.62 -9.17 8.95
CA GLN A 4 15.19 -8.95 7.56
C GLN A 4 14.68 -7.51 7.32
N VAL A 5 15.07 -6.57 8.19
CA VAL A 5 14.59 -5.19 8.15
C VAL A 5 15.52 -4.35 7.27
N TRP A 6 14.94 -3.73 6.24
CA TRP A 6 15.62 -2.75 5.42
C TRP A 6 15.65 -1.39 6.13
N THR A 7 16.77 -1.08 6.76
CA THR A 7 17.01 0.26 7.34
C THR A 7 17.62 1.19 6.29
N ALA A 8 17.38 2.50 6.41
CA ALA A 8 17.96 3.50 5.51
C ALA A 8 19.50 3.44 5.47
N ALA A 9 20.15 3.08 6.59
CA ALA A 9 21.59 2.88 6.65
C ALA A 9 22.05 1.69 5.78
N ARG A 10 21.33 0.56 5.83
CA ARG A 10 21.62 -0.60 4.96
C ARG A 10 21.42 -0.27 3.49
N VAL A 11 20.37 0.48 3.17
CA VAL A 11 20.12 0.95 1.80
C VAL A 11 21.26 1.84 1.31
N ALA A 12 21.73 2.79 2.13
CA ALA A 12 22.87 3.64 1.79
C ALA A 12 24.14 2.82 1.50
N THR A 13 24.44 1.83 2.34
CA THR A 13 25.57 0.91 2.13
C THR A 13 25.43 0.11 0.83
N LEU A 14 24.23 -0.39 0.52
CA LEU A 14 23.97 -1.14 -0.70
C LEU A 14 24.17 -0.26 -1.95
N ILE A 15 23.68 0.99 -1.91
CA ILE A 15 23.87 1.95 -3.00
C ILE A 15 25.37 2.21 -3.23
N GLY A 16 26.12 2.45 -2.17
CA GLY A 16 27.57 2.67 -2.24
C GLY A 16 28.32 1.47 -2.83
N ARG A 17 27.93 0.24 -2.47
CA ARG A 17 28.55 -0.99 -3.00
C ARG A 17 28.22 -1.25 -4.47
N LYS A 18 26.97 -1.00 -4.88
CA LYS A 18 26.49 -1.37 -6.22
C LYS A 18 26.73 -0.30 -7.27
N PHE A 19 26.67 0.97 -6.88
CA PHE A 19 26.73 2.10 -7.81
C PHE A 19 27.93 3.02 -7.56
N HIS A 20 28.74 2.75 -6.53
CA HIS A 20 29.88 3.59 -6.15
C HIS A 20 29.51 5.05 -5.85
N VAL A 21 28.25 5.29 -5.44
CA VAL A 21 27.72 6.59 -5.04
C VAL A 21 27.44 6.60 -3.54
N SER A 22 27.96 7.62 -2.84
CA SER A 22 27.74 7.79 -1.40
C SER A 22 26.49 8.61 -1.11
N TYR A 23 25.63 8.08 -0.23
CA TYR A 23 24.51 8.81 0.35
C TYR A 23 24.65 8.86 1.88
N SER A 24 24.29 10.00 2.48
CA SER A 24 24.00 10.03 3.91
C SER A 24 22.72 9.25 4.20
N VAL A 25 22.53 8.79 5.45
CA VAL A 25 21.31 8.07 5.85
C VAL A 25 20.05 8.90 5.58
N SER A 26 20.08 10.20 5.87
CA SER A 26 18.98 11.13 5.57
C SER A 26 18.75 11.31 4.08
N GLY A 27 19.83 11.33 3.28
CA GLY A 27 19.78 11.38 1.83
C GLY A 27 19.13 10.13 1.23
N ALA A 28 19.50 8.95 1.73
CA ALA A 28 18.89 7.69 1.35
C ALA A 28 17.40 7.65 1.70
N THR A 29 17.00 8.11 2.90
CA THR A 29 15.59 8.23 3.29
C THR A 29 14.81 9.12 2.33
N ARG A 30 15.31 10.32 2.02
CA ARG A 30 14.65 11.23 1.07
C ARG A 30 14.55 10.62 -0.34
N LEU A 31 15.61 9.95 -0.80
CA LEU A 31 15.60 9.26 -2.09
C LEU A 31 14.51 8.18 -2.14
N MET A 32 14.42 7.35 -1.10
CA MET A 32 13.40 6.30 -1.01
C MET A 32 11.98 6.88 -1.04
N HIS A 33 11.71 7.97 -0.32
CA HIS A 33 10.41 8.64 -0.37
C HIS A 33 10.06 9.15 -1.76
N ARG A 34 11.01 9.77 -2.48
CA ARG A 34 10.79 10.25 -3.86
C ARG A 34 10.50 9.11 -4.84
N LEU A 35 11.08 7.94 -4.60
CA LEU A 35 10.84 6.74 -5.39
C LEU A 35 9.57 5.98 -4.98
N GLY A 36 8.82 6.48 -3.99
CA GLY A 36 7.57 5.88 -3.54
C GLY A 36 7.74 4.64 -2.65
N PHE A 37 8.93 4.40 -2.09
CA PHE A 37 9.12 3.31 -1.14
C PHE A 37 8.43 3.62 0.20
N SER A 38 7.57 2.70 0.63
CA SER A 38 7.03 2.66 1.99
C SER A 38 7.80 1.66 2.85
N PRO A 39 7.98 1.92 4.16
CA PRO A 39 8.52 0.92 5.08
C PRO A 39 7.69 -0.38 4.99
N GLN A 40 8.35 -1.48 4.64
CA GLN A 40 7.72 -2.79 4.62
C GLN A 40 7.83 -3.39 6.02
N VAL A 41 6.69 -3.55 6.69
CA VAL A 41 6.65 -4.27 7.96
C VAL A 41 6.79 -5.75 7.66
N PRO A 42 7.84 -6.43 8.17
CA PRO A 42 7.95 -7.87 8.01
C PRO A 42 6.68 -8.52 8.54
N ALA A 43 6.10 -9.45 7.77
CA ALA A 43 4.97 -10.23 8.26
C ALA A 43 5.37 -10.87 9.60
N ARG A 44 4.57 -10.62 10.65
CA ARG A 44 4.83 -11.13 12.00
C ARG A 44 4.95 -12.66 11.93
N ARG A 45 6.17 -13.18 12.08
CA ARG A 45 6.41 -14.62 12.21
C ARG A 45 6.30 -14.99 13.68
N VAL A 46 5.54 -16.05 13.97
CA VAL A 46 5.55 -16.67 15.31
C VAL A 46 6.91 -17.35 15.49
N ALA A 47 7.55 -17.15 16.64
CA ALA A 47 8.89 -17.70 16.90
C ALA A 47 8.95 -19.24 16.84
N GLU A 48 7.81 -19.90 17.06
CA GLU A 48 7.63 -21.35 17.02
C GLU A 48 7.39 -21.91 15.61
N ARG A 49 7.39 -21.06 14.58
CA ARG A 49 7.12 -21.51 13.21
C ARG A 49 8.24 -22.42 12.70
N ASP A 50 7.95 -23.71 12.70
CA ASP A 50 8.75 -24.73 12.04
C ASP A 50 8.44 -24.75 10.53
N GLU A 51 9.41 -24.30 9.71
CA GLU A 51 9.27 -24.27 8.25
C GLU A 51 9.15 -25.68 7.64
N GLN A 52 9.66 -26.72 8.31
CA GLN A 52 9.46 -28.12 7.90
C GLN A 52 8.02 -28.55 8.15
N ALA A 53 7.49 -28.26 9.34
CA ALA A 53 6.08 -28.54 9.66
C ALA A 53 5.12 -27.77 8.74
N VAL A 54 5.44 -26.52 8.38
CA VAL A 54 4.64 -25.72 7.43
C VAL A 54 4.66 -26.34 6.03
N THR A 55 5.79 -26.88 5.59
CA THR A 55 5.91 -27.53 4.28
C THR A 55 5.12 -28.83 4.26
N ALA A 56 5.30 -29.67 5.28
CA ALA A 56 4.55 -30.92 5.43
C ALA A 56 3.02 -30.70 5.50
N TRP A 57 2.57 -29.69 6.25
CA TRP A 57 1.15 -29.34 6.34
C TRP A 57 0.57 -28.87 5.00
N LYS A 58 1.34 -28.09 4.22
CA LYS A 58 0.91 -27.65 2.88
C LYS A 58 0.81 -28.81 1.89
N GLU A 59 1.65 -29.82 1.99
CA GLU A 59 1.60 -30.96 1.07
C GLU A 59 0.45 -31.90 1.40
N VAL A 60 0.25 -32.19 2.68
CA VAL A 60 -0.73 -33.18 3.14
C VAL A 60 -2.12 -32.54 3.31
N THR A 61 -2.21 -31.50 4.14
CA THR A 61 -3.51 -30.98 4.60
C THR A 61 -4.15 -30.01 3.59
N TRP A 62 -3.35 -29.26 2.82
CA TRP A 62 -3.91 -28.33 1.84
C TRP A 62 -4.63 -29.05 0.69
N ALA A 63 -4.17 -30.25 0.31
CA ALA A 63 -4.81 -31.06 -0.72
C ALA A 63 -6.22 -31.51 -0.28
N GLU A 64 -6.36 -31.96 0.97
CA GLU A 64 -7.63 -32.43 1.55
C GLU A 64 -8.63 -31.30 1.78
N VAL A 65 -8.16 -30.14 2.27
CA VAL A 65 -9.04 -28.98 2.55
C VAL A 65 -9.63 -28.39 1.27
N LYS A 66 -8.87 -28.38 0.16
CA LYS A 66 -9.31 -27.79 -1.12
C LYS A 66 -10.47 -28.56 -1.76
N GLU A 67 -10.57 -29.87 -1.53
CA GLU A 67 -11.66 -30.70 -2.06
C GLU A 67 -13.00 -30.41 -1.37
N SER A 68 -12.98 -29.88 -0.14
CA SER A 68 -14.19 -29.55 0.64
C SER A 68 -14.82 -28.18 0.36
N GLY A 69 -14.35 -27.44 -0.65
CA GLY A 69 -14.84 -26.10 -0.97
C GLY A 69 -16.12 -26.09 -1.84
N ARG A 70 -17.25 -25.69 -1.23
CA ARG A 70 -18.52 -25.31 -1.89
C ARG A 70 -18.29 -24.47 -3.17
N PRO A 71 -19.01 -24.70 -4.28
CA PRO A 71 -18.77 -23.99 -5.54
C PRO A 71 -18.91 -22.47 -5.37
N VAL A 72 -17.95 -21.76 -5.96
CA VAL A 72 -17.79 -20.31 -5.95
C VAL A 72 -19.01 -19.64 -6.59
N GLY A 73 -19.97 -19.24 -5.77
CA GLY A 73 -20.86 -18.13 -6.11
C GLY A 73 -20.06 -16.84 -5.96
N ALA A 74 -19.87 -16.11 -7.05
CA ALA A 74 -19.08 -14.89 -7.09
C ALA A 74 -19.55 -13.87 -6.03
N THR A 75 -18.85 -13.78 -4.90
CA THR A 75 -19.01 -12.65 -4.00
C THR A 75 -18.04 -11.55 -4.45
N SER A 76 -18.57 -10.64 -5.26
CA SER A 76 -17.84 -9.43 -5.65
C SER A 76 -17.54 -8.60 -4.40
N ALA A 77 -16.28 -8.53 -3.99
CA ALA A 77 -15.81 -7.60 -2.97
C ALA A 77 -15.61 -6.20 -3.58
N SER A 78 -16.69 -5.59 -4.04
CA SER A 78 -16.66 -4.19 -4.47
C SER A 78 -16.86 -3.29 -3.25
N ARG A 79 -15.82 -2.54 -2.91
CA ARG A 79 -15.88 -1.45 -1.93
C ARG A 79 -16.83 -0.38 -2.49
N THR A 80 -18.05 -0.30 -1.93
CA THR A 80 -19.01 0.76 -2.23
C THR A 80 -18.30 2.11 -2.19
N ARG A 81 -18.18 2.75 -3.35
CA ARG A 81 -17.79 4.15 -3.47
C ARG A 81 -18.87 4.98 -2.76
N GLN A 82 -18.55 5.63 -1.65
CA GLN A 82 -19.36 6.73 -1.16
C GLN A 82 -19.08 7.95 -2.04
N ALA A 83 -20.16 8.53 -2.54
CA ALA A 83 -20.21 9.57 -3.55
C ALA A 83 -19.52 10.86 -3.09
N SER A 84 -18.81 11.51 -4.02
CA SER A 84 -18.40 12.91 -3.88
C SER A 84 -19.64 13.80 -3.77
N PRO A 85 -19.75 14.72 -2.81
CA PRO A 85 -20.73 15.78 -2.91
C PRO A 85 -20.26 16.76 -3.99
N ALA A 86 -21.08 16.85 -5.04
CA ALA A 86 -20.94 17.77 -6.15
C ALA A 86 -20.86 19.23 -5.68
N GLY A 87 -20.10 20.03 -6.42
CA GLY A 87 -20.00 21.46 -6.21
C GLY A 87 -21.33 22.20 -6.48
N ARG A 88 -21.47 23.31 -5.73
CA ARG A 88 -22.20 24.56 -5.97
C ARG A 88 -23.62 24.51 -6.59
N PRO A 89 -24.65 25.00 -5.87
CA PRO A 89 -25.75 25.72 -6.50
C PRO A 89 -25.26 27.11 -6.93
N GLY A 90 -25.58 27.48 -8.16
CA GLY A 90 -25.35 28.82 -8.70
C GLY A 90 -26.42 29.79 -8.24
N ASP A 91 -25.99 30.97 -7.80
CA ASP A 91 -26.86 32.12 -7.56
C ASP A 91 -26.65 33.15 -8.68
N ALA A 92 -27.69 33.35 -9.48
CA ALA A 92 -28.09 34.61 -10.12
C ALA A 92 -29.29 34.34 -11.06
N PRO A 93 -30.16 35.31 -11.43
CA PRO A 93 -30.24 36.72 -11.03
C PRO A 93 -31.66 37.17 -10.59
N GLY A 94 -31.76 38.28 -9.84
CA GLY A 94 -33.02 38.95 -9.49
C GLY A 94 -33.03 40.41 -9.97
N ALA A 95 -34.13 40.82 -10.59
CA ALA A 95 -34.28 41.93 -11.53
C ALA A 95 -34.49 43.35 -10.94
N GLY A 96 -34.33 44.36 -11.83
CA GLY A 96 -34.90 45.72 -11.73
C GLY A 96 -33.89 46.79 -11.30
N GLY A 97 -33.68 47.92 -11.97
CA GLY A 97 -34.31 48.54 -13.12
C GLY A 97 -33.70 49.94 -13.32
N ALA A 98 -33.90 50.52 -14.51
CA ALA A 98 -33.77 51.94 -14.84
C ALA A 98 -32.38 52.64 -14.79
N THR A 99 -31.85 52.93 -15.98
CA THR A 99 -31.10 54.15 -16.33
C THR A 99 -31.97 55.42 -16.10
N PRO A 100 -31.46 56.68 -16.06
CA PRO A 100 -30.35 57.19 -16.88
C PRO A 100 -29.43 58.32 -16.31
N ARG A 101 -28.37 58.59 -17.10
CA ARG A 101 -27.73 59.88 -17.46
C ARG A 101 -27.41 60.93 -16.37
N ARG A 102 -26.13 61.35 -16.31
CA ARG A 102 -25.66 62.65 -16.83
C ARG A 102 -24.15 62.64 -17.03
#